data_AF-A0A4Q5X376-F1
#
_entry.id   AF-A0A4Q5X376-F1
#
_cell.length_a   1.000
_cell.length_b   1.000
_cell.length_c   1.000
_cell.angle_alpha   90.00
_cell.angle_beta   90.00
_cell.angle_gamma   90.00
#
_symmetry.space_group_name_H-M   'P 1'
#
loop_
_entity.id
_entity.type
_entity.pdbx_description
1 polymer ?
#
loop_
_entity_poly.entity_id
_entity_poly.type
_entity_poly.pdbx_seq_one_letter_code
_entity_poly.pdbx_strand_id
1 'polypeptide(L)'
;MAYEDGDHTPPRDPMTSPSRAPKKDEDSGYVRLIRMRRLANGLLVLIMALFVFSHLWEPPGQDWDMHWRFVRAFAEAAMVGGLADWFAVTAIFRRPLGLPIPHTAVIPNNQDRIADAVGRFIADNFLKGELVAERVKDKDLSETLAKWLADPAQSRALAGGLVQAVPALLDALDDETVAAFLRQQAAEAAEGARVAPAFGSVLEALAEQGRHQAILDALLTQGYHLLEENKELVREKIRGRSGWLMRFVSADKKVADTVINAVNDLLYDVASDPRHPLRTQLNEIVSKFANDLRDDPELQARVGSWIKEAAVHPSVGQAVEAGWSEFKVALRRDCASPDGKLRSWLEGALTNLGAGLLREPSVRMALNARLRSLLVELADRHG
;
A
#
# COMPACT_ATOMS: atom_id res chain seq x y z
N MET A 1 -6.46 18.59 -50.44
CA MET A 1 -7.81 18.15 -50.03
C MET A 1 -7.63 17.58 -48.62
N ALA A 2 -8.38 18.14 -47.67
CA ALA A 2 -8.35 18.05 -46.20
C ALA A 2 -7.58 16.88 -45.52
N TYR A 3 -6.77 17.24 -44.52
CA TYR A 3 -6.45 16.43 -43.35
C TYR A 3 -7.20 17.08 -42.17
N GLU A 4 -8.14 16.39 -41.55
CA GLU A 4 -8.76 16.77 -40.28
C GLU A 4 -8.26 15.83 -39.19
N ASP A 5 -7.74 16.45 -38.14
CA ASP A 5 -7.22 15.87 -36.89
C ASP A 5 -8.39 15.49 -35.98
N GLY A 6 -8.46 14.23 -35.55
CA GLY A 6 -9.47 13.72 -34.63
C GLY A 6 -8.85 13.33 -33.30
N ASP A 7 -8.65 14.30 -32.41
CA ASP A 7 -8.16 14.12 -31.04
C ASP A 7 -9.29 13.57 -30.13
N HIS A 8 -9.21 12.29 -29.79
CA HIS A 8 -10.14 11.64 -28.86
C HIS A 8 -9.76 11.96 -27.41
N THR A 9 -10.38 13.00 -26.85
CA THR A 9 -10.39 13.25 -25.40
C THR A 9 -11.59 12.55 -24.74
N PRO A 10 -11.43 11.85 -23.61
CA PRO A 10 -12.55 11.22 -22.90
C PRO A 10 -13.41 12.25 -22.16
N PRO A 11 -14.70 11.97 -21.92
CA PRO A 11 -15.64 12.92 -21.32
C PRO A 11 -15.25 13.22 -19.87
N ARG A 12 -15.09 14.51 -19.55
CA ARG A 12 -14.93 15.01 -18.18
C ARG A 12 -16.28 14.89 -17.46
N ASP A 13 -16.32 14.06 -16.43
CA ASP A 13 -17.44 13.88 -15.52
C ASP A 13 -17.69 15.18 -14.70
N PRO A 14 -18.91 15.77 -14.71
CA PRO A 14 -19.17 17.04 -14.04
C PRO A 14 -19.73 16.82 -12.62
N MET A 15 -19.03 16.10 -11.74
CA MET A 15 -19.38 16.07 -10.32
C MET A 15 -18.14 15.97 -9.42
N THR A 16 -17.64 17.13 -8.99
CA THR A 16 -17.20 17.45 -7.62
C THR A 16 -16.56 18.83 -7.64
N SER A 17 -17.41 19.87 -7.64
CA SER A 17 -16.95 21.20 -7.23
C SER A 17 -16.62 21.13 -5.75
N PRO A 18 -15.39 21.43 -5.29
CA PRO A 18 -15.18 21.68 -3.88
C PRO A 18 -16.04 22.88 -3.50
N SER A 19 -16.91 22.70 -2.51
CA SER A 19 -17.70 23.80 -1.92
C SER A 19 -16.71 24.86 -1.40
N ARG A 20 -16.45 25.86 -2.23
CA ARG A 20 -15.62 27.01 -1.90
C ARG A 20 -16.50 27.90 -1.04
N ALA A 21 -16.26 27.86 0.27
CA ALA A 21 -16.77 28.86 1.21
C ALA A 21 -16.55 30.27 0.61
N PRO A 22 -17.46 31.24 0.85
CA PRO A 22 -17.41 32.53 0.21
C PRO A 22 -16.11 33.26 0.60
N LYS A 23 -15.15 33.32 -0.33
CA LYS A 23 -13.95 34.17 -0.24
C LYS A 23 -14.39 35.63 -0.38
N LYS A 24 -14.81 36.26 0.72
CA LYS A 24 -15.19 37.67 0.71
C LYS A 24 -14.04 38.64 0.96
N ASP A 25 -12.88 38.15 1.40
CA ASP A 25 -11.77 39.01 1.87
C ASP A 25 -10.46 38.91 1.06
N GLU A 26 -10.24 37.84 0.29
CA GLU A 26 -8.98 37.68 -0.49
C GLU A 26 -8.89 38.62 -1.70
N ASP A 27 -10.01 38.90 -2.38
CA ASP A 27 -10.03 39.74 -3.59
C ASP A 27 -9.73 41.21 -3.26
N SER A 28 -10.02 41.66 -2.04
CA SER A 28 -9.74 43.03 -1.57
C SER A 28 -8.24 43.31 -1.46
N GLY A 29 -7.47 42.35 -0.95
CA GLY A 29 -6.02 42.48 -0.78
C GLY A 29 -5.27 42.52 -2.11
N TYR A 30 -5.63 41.64 -3.04
CA TYR A 30 -4.97 41.55 -4.35
C TYR A 30 -5.16 42.80 -5.21
N VAL A 31 -6.39 43.34 -5.26
CA VAL A 31 -6.68 44.58 -6.00
C VAL A 31 -5.92 45.77 -5.41
N ARG A 32 -5.81 45.85 -4.07
CA ARG A 32 -5.03 46.90 -3.38
C ARG A 32 -3.54 46.82 -3.72
N LEU A 33 -2.97 45.62 -3.76
CA LEU A 33 -1.56 45.40 -4.15
C LEU A 33 -1.28 45.83 -5.59
N ILE A 34 -2.16 45.50 -6.54
CA ILE A 34 -2.02 45.94 -7.94
C ILE A 34 -2.07 47.47 -8.04
N ARG A 35 -2.99 48.12 -7.33
CA ARG A 35 -3.10 49.58 -7.34
C ARG A 35 -1.85 50.24 -6.75
N MET A 36 -1.35 49.76 -5.61
CA MET A 36 -0.10 50.26 -5.01
C MET A 36 1.09 50.06 -5.94
N ARG A 37 1.22 48.91 -6.60
CA ARG A 37 2.29 48.64 -7.56
C ARG A 37 2.24 49.59 -8.76
N ARG A 38 1.04 49.86 -9.30
CA ARG A 38 0.86 50.83 -10.39
C ARG A 38 1.20 52.25 -9.95
N LEU A 39 0.81 52.65 -8.75
CA LEU A 39 1.15 53.96 -8.19
C LEU A 39 2.66 54.10 -7.98
N ALA A 40 3.33 53.10 -7.39
CA ALA A 40 4.77 53.09 -7.18
C ALA A 40 5.53 53.18 -8.52
N ASN A 41 5.14 52.38 -9.52
CA ASN A 41 5.72 52.45 -10.86
C ASN A 41 5.45 53.82 -11.53
N GLY A 42 4.25 54.36 -11.37
CA GLY A 42 3.89 55.68 -11.90
C GLY A 42 4.70 56.81 -11.28
N LEU A 43 4.92 56.77 -9.96
CA LEU A 43 5.75 57.74 -9.25
C LEU A 43 7.22 57.64 -9.68
N LEU A 44 7.74 56.42 -9.87
CA LEU A 44 9.10 56.21 -10.36
C LEU A 44 9.28 56.78 -11.78
N VAL A 45 8.31 56.55 -12.67
CA VAL A 45 8.31 57.13 -14.04
C VAL A 45 8.20 58.66 -13.99
N LEU A 46 7.38 59.22 -13.10
CA LEU A 46 7.25 60.67 -12.92
C LEU A 46 8.57 61.30 -12.47
N ILE A 47 9.24 60.71 -11.48
CA ILE A 47 10.55 61.16 -10.99
C ILE A 47 11.60 61.04 -12.11
N MET A 48 11.53 59.97 -12.90
CA MET A 48 12.41 59.79 -14.06
C MET A 48 12.19 60.86 -15.13
N ALA A 49 10.94 61.20 -15.43
CA ALA A 49 10.61 62.29 -16.34
C ALA A 49 11.10 63.65 -15.80
N LEU A 50 10.92 63.90 -14.50
CA LEU A 50 11.41 65.11 -13.83
C LEU A 50 12.94 65.21 -13.90
N PHE A 51 13.66 64.11 -13.66
CA PHE A 51 15.11 64.05 -13.77
C PHE A 51 15.59 64.37 -15.19
N VAL A 52 15.01 63.72 -16.21
CA VAL A 52 15.35 63.95 -17.62
C VAL A 52 15.03 65.39 -18.02
N PHE A 53 13.86 65.91 -17.65
CA PHE A 53 13.46 67.29 -17.95
C PHE A 53 14.39 68.31 -17.29
N SER A 54 14.78 68.08 -16.03
CA SER A 54 15.71 68.95 -15.30
C SER A 54 17.12 69.01 -15.92
N HIS A 55 17.52 67.97 -16.67
CA HIS A 55 18.82 67.87 -17.33
C HIS A 55 18.82 68.33 -18.79
N LEU A 56 17.69 68.20 -19.50
CA LEU A 56 17.58 68.57 -20.91
C LEU A 56 17.22 70.05 -21.11
N TRP A 57 16.59 70.68 -20.11
CA TRP A 57 16.18 72.07 -20.19
C TRP A 57 17.01 72.92 -19.21
N GLU A 58 18.02 73.62 -19.73
CA GLU A 58 18.74 74.65 -18.98
C GLU A 58 18.11 76.02 -19.32
N PRO A 59 17.48 76.72 -18.35
CA PRO A 59 16.92 78.04 -18.59
C PRO A 59 18.04 79.05 -18.88
N PRO A 60 18.02 79.78 -20.02
CA PRO A 60 18.97 80.85 -20.26
C PRO A 60 18.61 82.08 -19.41
N GLY A 61 19.26 82.25 -18.26
CA GLY A 61 19.09 83.43 -17.40
C GLY A 61 19.70 83.28 -16.00
N GLN A 62 20.43 84.30 -15.54
CA GLN A 62 21.38 84.25 -14.41
C GLN A 62 20.72 84.20 -13.00
N ASP A 63 19.41 84.42 -12.88
CA ASP A 63 18.74 84.62 -11.57
C ASP A 63 17.98 83.39 -11.02
N TRP A 64 17.68 82.39 -11.86
CA TRP A 64 16.87 81.20 -11.47
C TRP A 64 17.71 79.95 -11.26
N ASP A 65 19.04 80.06 -11.41
CA ASP A 65 20.00 78.94 -11.36
C ASP A 65 19.96 78.19 -10.00
N MET A 66 19.84 78.92 -8.88
CA MET A 66 19.87 78.31 -7.54
C MET A 66 18.69 77.37 -7.29
N HIS A 67 17.45 77.80 -7.57
CA HIS A 67 16.25 76.98 -7.35
C HIS A 67 16.20 75.77 -8.30
N TRP A 68 16.66 75.96 -9.54
CA TRP A 68 16.73 74.89 -10.52
C TRP A 68 17.70 73.78 -10.10
N ARG A 69 18.84 74.16 -9.50
CA ARG A 69 19.83 73.21 -8.97
C ARG A 69 19.29 72.36 -7.81
N PHE A 70 18.43 72.91 -6.95
CA PHE A 70 17.76 72.12 -5.91
C PHE A 70 16.78 71.09 -6.49
N VAL A 71 16.01 71.46 -7.53
CA VAL A 71 15.08 70.54 -8.21
C VAL A 71 15.85 69.41 -8.89
N ARG A 72 16.97 69.73 -9.54
CA ARG A 72 17.87 68.75 -10.18
C ARG A 72 18.45 67.78 -9.15
N ALA A 73 19.01 68.29 -8.05
CA ALA A 73 19.57 67.45 -6.98
C ALA A 73 18.49 66.56 -6.31
N PHE A 74 17.28 67.09 -6.12
CA PHE A 74 16.16 66.33 -5.61
C PHE A 74 15.74 65.21 -6.57
N ALA A 75 15.58 65.50 -7.86
CA ALA A 75 15.21 64.52 -8.87
C ALA A 75 16.28 63.43 -9.02
N GLU A 76 17.55 63.79 -8.96
CA GLU A 76 18.69 62.86 -8.97
C GLU A 76 18.67 61.92 -7.76
N ALA A 77 18.57 62.48 -6.55
CA ALA A 77 18.50 61.69 -5.32
C ALA A 77 17.26 60.77 -5.28
N ALA A 78 16.09 61.29 -5.68
CA ALA A 78 14.85 60.53 -5.71
C ALA A 78 14.87 59.42 -6.76
N MET A 79 15.47 59.65 -7.93
CA MET A 79 15.63 58.62 -8.97
C MET A 79 16.55 57.49 -8.50
N VAL A 80 17.72 57.83 -7.96
CA VAL A 80 18.68 56.84 -7.46
C VAL A 80 18.07 56.03 -6.31
N GLY A 81 17.40 56.69 -5.36
CA GLY A 81 16.70 56.02 -4.26
C GLY A 81 15.58 55.09 -4.74
N GLY A 82 14.76 55.55 -5.68
CA GLY A 82 13.67 54.74 -6.24
C GLY A 82 14.16 53.52 -7.04
N LEU A 83 15.24 53.65 -7.80
CA LEU A 83 15.87 52.52 -8.50
C LEU A 83 16.51 51.52 -7.54
N ALA A 84 17.13 52.00 -6.46
CA ALA A 84 17.73 51.13 -5.43
C ALA A 84 16.66 50.31 -4.70
N ASP A 85 15.55 50.93 -4.29
CA ASP A 85 14.43 50.23 -3.64
C ASP A 85 13.79 49.20 -4.59
N TRP A 86 13.53 49.60 -5.84
CA TRP A 86 13.03 48.68 -6.87
C TRP A 86 13.97 47.49 -7.07
N PHE A 87 15.28 47.74 -7.13
CA PHE A 87 16.28 46.70 -7.28
C PHE A 87 16.30 45.77 -6.07
N ALA A 88 16.29 46.30 -4.84
CA ALA A 88 16.31 45.50 -3.61
C ALA A 88 15.10 44.57 -3.50
N VAL A 89 13.89 45.09 -3.67
CA VAL A 89 12.65 44.28 -3.65
C VAL A 89 12.67 43.24 -4.77
N THR A 90 13.05 43.65 -5.97
CA THR A 90 13.13 42.72 -7.10
C THR A 90 14.18 41.64 -6.84
N ALA A 91 15.35 41.99 -6.33
CA ALA A 91 16.45 41.06 -6.04
C ALA A 91 16.14 40.08 -4.90
N ILE A 92 15.21 40.39 -3.99
CA ILE A 92 14.75 39.42 -2.98
C ILE A 92 13.95 38.30 -3.64
N PHE A 93 13.05 38.64 -4.57
CA PHE A 93 12.05 37.70 -5.10
C PHE A 93 12.35 37.16 -6.51
N ARG A 94 13.13 37.89 -7.32
CA ARG A 94 13.34 37.63 -8.76
C ARG A 94 14.72 38.13 -9.21
N ARG A 95 15.07 37.84 -10.46
CA ARG A 95 16.24 38.43 -11.12
C ARG A 95 15.85 39.78 -11.74
N PRO A 96 16.49 40.90 -11.35
CA PRO A 96 16.20 42.21 -11.95
C PRO A 96 16.51 42.18 -13.45
N LEU A 97 15.58 42.68 -14.28
CA LEU A 97 15.64 42.66 -15.75
C LEU A 97 15.85 41.26 -16.39
N GLY A 98 15.71 40.17 -15.63
CA GLY A 98 15.98 38.81 -16.09
C GLY A 98 17.47 38.45 -16.21
N LEU A 99 18.38 39.34 -15.80
CA LEU A 99 19.82 39.13 -15.92
C LEU A 99 20.35 38.22 -14.79
N PRO A 100 21.32 37.32 -15.07
CA PRO A 100 21.92 36.44 -14.07
C PRO A 100 22.94 37.20 -13.20
N ILE A 101 22.46 38.15 -12.40
CA ILE A 101 23.29 38.89 -11.44
C ILE A 101 23.51 38.00 -10.20
N PRO A 102 24.76 37.81 -9.74
CA PRO A 102 25.05 37.04 -8.53
C PRO A 102 24.34 37.65 -7.30
N HIS A 103 23.93 36.81 -6.35
CA HIS A 103 23.24 37.22 -5.11
C HIS A 103 21.87 37.92 -5.28
N THR A 104 21.20 37.77 -6.42
CA THR A 104 19.78 38.15 -6.62
C THR A 104 18.87 36.93 -6.54
N ALA A 105 17.54 37.11 -6.56
CA ALA A 105 16.55 36.09 -6.23
C ALA A 105 16.86 35.36 -4.91
N VAL A 106 17.13 36.11 -3.83
CA VAL A 106 17.58 35.57 -2.53
C VAL A 106 16.65 34.51 -1.96
N ILE A 107 15.32 34.69 -2.06
CA ILE A 107 14.34 33.73 -1.55
C ILE A 107 14.29 32.48 -2.45
N PRO A 108 14.05 32.57 -3.78
CA PRO A 108 14.06 31.39 -4.65
C PRO A 108 15.35 30.57 -4.57
N ASN A 109 16.51 31.22 -4.48
CA ASN A 109 17.80 30.53 -4.44
C ASN A 109 18.11 29.88 -3.08
N ASN A 110 17.39 30.23 -2.01
CA ASN A 110 17.61 29.70 -0.66
C ASN A 110 16.34 29.04 -0.08
N GLN A 111 15.39 28.63 -0.94
CA GLN A 111 14.10 28.11 -0.49
C GLN A 111 14.25 26.92 0.45
N ASP A 112 15.13 25.97 0.12
CA ASP A 112 15.36 24.77 0.94
C ASP A 112 15.90 25.13 2.33
N ARG A 113 16.93 26.01 2.39
CA ARG A 113 17.51 26.49 3.65
C ARG A 113 16.47 27.21 4.52
N ILE A 114 15.61 28.03 3.90
CA ILE A 114 14.55 28.74 4.62
C ILE A 114 13.50 27.75 5.13
N ALA A 115 13.09 26.77 4.32
CA ALA A 115 12.17 25.73 4.72
C ALA A 115 12.73 24.91 5.90
N ASP A 116 14.00 24.53 5.85
CA ASP A 116 14.68 23.82 6.95
C ASP A 116 14.75 24.65 8.23
N ALA A 117 15.00 25.97 8.12
CA ALA A 117 15.06 26.87 9.26
C ALA A 117 13.68 27.06 9.90
N VAL A 118 12.64 27.21 9.09
CA VAL A 118 11.25 27.30 9.56
C VAL A 118 10.80 25.97 10.17
N GLY A 119 11.15 24.84 9.54
CA GLY A 119 10.87 23.50 10.05
C GLY A 119 11.50 23.27 11.42
N ARG A 120 12.79 23.58 11.57
CA ARG A 120 13.48 23.53 12.87
C ARG A 120 12.86 24.45 13.90
N PHE A 121 12.54 25.69 13.53
CA PHE A 121 11.86 26.60 14.44
C PHE A 121 10.51 26.04 14.94
N ILE A 122 9.72 25.42 14.05
CA ILE A 122 8.45 24.79 14.44
C ILE A 122 8.70 23.58 15.35
N ALA A 123 9.66 22.73 15.01
CA ALA A 123 10.05 21.59 15.83
C ALA A 123 10.47 22.04 17.25
N ASP A 124 11.46 22.93 17.33
CA ASP A 124 12.07 23.41 18.56
C ASP A 124 11.09 24.18 19.46
N ASN A 125 10.07 24.84 18.91
CA ASN A 125 9.19 25.73 19.67
C ASN A 125 7.76 25.18 19.88
N PHE A 126 7.29 24.29 19.01
CA PHE A 126 5.91 23.80 19.02
C PHE A 126 5.77 22.28 19.13
N LEU A 127 6.85 21.51 18.91
CA LEU A 127 6.84 20.04 18.99
C LEU A 127 7.59 19.48 20.20
N LYS A 128 7.96 20.29 21.20
CA LYS A 128 8.52 19.77 22.45
C LYS A 128 7.53 18.80 23.13
N GLY A 129 8.00 17.62 23.54
CA GLY A 129 7.15 16.58 24.14
C GLY A 129 6.34 17.08 25.33
N GLU A 130 6.87 17.98 26.16
CA GLU A 130 6.15 18.61 27.27
C GLU A 130 4.93 19.43 26.81
N LEU A 131 5.09 20.27 25.77
CA LEU A 131 4.00 21.05 25.18
C LEU A 131 2.94 20.16 24.53
N VAL A 132 3.39 19.10 23.84
CA VAL A 132 2.50 18.12 23.20
C VAL A 132 1.73 17.33 24.25
N ALA A 133 2.39 16.89 25.32
CA ALA A 133 1.77 16.18 26.44
C ALA A 133 0.67 17.03 27.07
N GLU A 134 0.95 18.29 27.39
CA GLU A 134 -0.01 19.21 27.98
C GLU A 134 -1.19 19.47 27.05
N ARG A 135 -0.95 19.62 25.74
CA ARG A 135 -1.99 19.91 24.76
C ARG A 135 -2.95 18.76 24.50
N VAL A 136 -2.50 17.52 24.73
CA VAL A 136 -3.26 16.29 24.47
C VAL A 136 -3.81 15.64 25.75
N LYS A 137 -3.33 16.06 26.93
CA LYS A 137 -3.70 15.52 28.25
C LYS A 137 -5.20 15.32 28.48
N ASP A 138 -6.03 16.24 27.98
CA ASP A 138 -7.48 16.21 28.20
C ASP A 138 -8.28 15.77 26.96
N LYS A 139 -7.60 15.38 25.87
CA LYS A 139 -8.26 14.97 24.62
C LYS A 139 -8.45 13.46 24.53
N ASP A 140 -9.66 12.99 24.25
CA ASP A 140 -9.90 11.59 23.88
C ASP A 140 -9.55 11.38 22.41
N LEU A 141 -8.28 11.10 22.16
CA LEU A 141 -7.76 10.83 20.83
C LEU A 141 -8.30 9.52 20.27
N SER A 142 -8.51 8.53 21.14
CA SER A 142 -9.05 7.24 20.72
C SER A 142 -10.51 7.32 20.32
N GLU A 143 -11.33 8.11 20.99
CA GLU A 143 -12.70 8.37 20.53
C GLU A 143 -12.71 9.09 19.19
N THR A 144 -11.84 10.09 19.02
CA THR A 144 -11.72 10.83 17.75
C THR A 144 -11.30 9.89 16.61
N LEU A 145 -10.28 9.05 16.85
CA LEU A 145 -9.82 8.05 15.90
C LEU A 145 -10.89 7.00 15.61
N ALA A 146 -11.59 6.53 16.63
CA ALA A 146 -12.64 5.53 16.48
C ALA A 146 -13.84 6.06 15.67
N LYS A 147 -14.26 7.31 15.90
CA LYS A 147 -15.27 7.98 15.07
C LYS A 147 -14.82 8.15 13.63
N TRP A 148 -13.56 8.55 13.43
CA TRP A 148 -12.99 8.71 12.09
C TRP A 148 -12.90 7.38 11.35
N LEU A 149 -12.47 6.30 11.99
CA LEU A 149 -12.46 4.95 11.41
C LEU A 149 -13.87 4.39 11.17
N ALA A 150 -14.84 4.69 12.04
CA ALA A 150 -16.22 4.25 11.87
C ALA A 150 -16.94 4.94 10.68
N ASP A 151 -16.40 6.04 10.15
CA ASP A 151 -16.91 6.69 8.94
C ASP A 151 -16.46 5.90 7.69
N PRO A 152 -17.40 5.33 6.90
CA PRO A 152 -17.06 4.58 5.69
C PRO A 152 -16.25 5.38 4.67
N ALA A 153 -16.47 6.70 4.56
CA ALA A 153 -15.75 7.53 3.60
C ALA A 153 -14.25 7.65 3.97
N GLN A 154 -13.96 7.81 5.26
CA GLN A 154 -12.59 7.90 5.76
C GLN A 154 -11.89 6.54 5.71
N SER A 155 -12.58 5.48 6.11
CA SER A 155 -12.07 4.10 6.02
C SER A 155 -11.78 3.69 4.59
N ARG A 156 -12.61 4.09 3.62
CA ARG A 156 -12.33 3.87 2.19
C ARG A 156 -11.09 4.61 1.71
N ALA A 157 -10.95 5.88 2.10
CA ALA A 157 -9.78 6.68 1.74
C ALA A 157 -8.49 6.08 2.33
N LEU A 158 -8.52 5.70 3.61
CA LEU A 158 -7.40 5.04 4.28
C LEU A 158 -7.08 3.68 3.66
N ALA A 159 -8.09 2.83 3.43
CA ALA A 159 -7.92 1.54 2.77
C ALA A 159 -7.30 1.72 1.38
N GLY A 160 -7.74 2.72 0.60
CA GLY A 160 -7.16 3.06 -0.69
C GLY A 160 -5.67 3.40 -0.59
N GLY A 161 -5.28 4.25 0.37
CA GLY A 161 -3.88 4.60 0.61
C GLY A 161 -3.03 3.40 1.07
N LEU A 162 -3.56 2.57 1.97
CA LEU A 162 -2.88 1.35 2.43
C LEU A 162 -2.67 0.35 1.28
N VAL A 163 -3.69 0.13 0.44
CA VAL A 163 -3.60 -0.74 -0.73
C VAL A 163 -2.56 -0.23 -1.74
N GLN A 164 -2.41 1.09 -1.90
CA GLN A 164 -1.39 1.67 -2.78
C GLN A 164 0.04 1.46 -2.26
N ALA A 165 0.23 1.26 -0.96
CA ALA A 165 1.55 0.96 -0.38
C ALA A 165 1.94 -0.52 -0.53
N VAL A 166 0.98 -1.43 -0.69
CA VAL A 166 1.22 -2.89 -0.77
C VAL A 166 2.19 -3.26 -1.89
N PRO A 167 2.08 -2.76 -3.14
CA PRO A 167 3.04 -3.09 -4.20
C PRO A 167 4.49 -2.77 -3.83
N ALA A 168 4.74 -1.60 -3.23
CA ALA A 168 6.09 -1.22 -2.81
C ALA A 168 6.64 -2.13 -1.69
N LEU A 169 5.78 -2.59 -0.78
CA LEU A 169 6.14 -3.60 0.22
C LEU A 169 6.44 -4.96 -0.42
N LEU A 170 5.67 -5.37 -1.43
CA LEU A 170 5.93 -6.60 -2.18
C LEU A 170 7.22 -6.52 -3.00
N ASP A 171 7.60 -5.34 -3.49
CA ASP A 171 8.86 -5.12 -4.22
C ASP A 171 10.07 -5.20 -3.29
N ALA A 172 9.91 -4.83 -2.01
CA ALA A 172 10.97 -4.93 -1.01
C ALA A 172 11.23 -6.37 -0.54
N LEU A 173 10.36 -7.33 -0.90
CA LEU A 173 10.46 -8.73 -0.50
C LEU A 173 10.95 -9.59 -1.66
N ASP A 174 12.21 -10.02 -1.59
CA ASP A 174 12.81 -10.94 -2.55
C ASP A 174 12.20 -12.34 -2.47
N ASP A 175 11.99 -12.97 -3.62
CA ASP A 175 11.31 -14.26 -3.73
C ASP A 175 12.09 -15.39 -3.07
N GLU A 176 13.40 -15.40 -3.27
CA GLU A 176 14.30 -16.37 -2.65
C GLU A 176 14.28 -16.24 -1.11
N THR A 177 14.29 -15.02 -0.58
CA THR A 177 14.26 -14.74 0.86
C THR A 177 12.96 -15.22 1.49
N VAL A 178 11.81 -14.93 0.85
CA VAL A 178 10.51 -15.39 1.35
C VAL A 178 10.40 -16.92 1.25
N ALA A 179 10.84 -17.52 0.15
CA ALA A 179 10.84 -18.97 -0.01
C ALA A 179 11.75 -19.66 1.02
N ALA A 180 12.92 -19.10 1.31
CA ALA A 180 13.82 -19.60 2.35
C ALA A 180 13.20 -19.49 3.75
N PHE A 181 12.60 -18.35 4.07
CA PHE A 181 11.88 -18.15 5.32
C PHE A 181 10.73 -19.15 5.50
N LEU A 182 9.89 -19.32 4.48
CA LEU A 182 8.77 -20.26 4.54
C LEU A 182 9.23 -21.72 4.70
N ARG A 183 10.31 -22.12 4.03
CA ARG A 183 10.92 -23.45 4.22
C ARG A 183 11.47 -23.64 5.63
N GLN A 184 12.15 -22.63 6.17
CA GLN A 184 12.68 -22.67 7.53
C GLN A 184 11.54 -22.79 8.55
N GLN A 185 10.50 -21.97 8.42
CA GLN A 185 9.34 -22.03 9.30
C GLN A 185 8.61 -23.39 9.20
N ALA A 186 8.50 -23.95 8.00
CA ALA A 186 7.93 -25.29 7.82
C ALA A 186 8.79 -26.38 8.50
N ALA A 187 10.12 -26.29 8.41
CA ALA A 187 11.04 -27.21 9.06
C ALA A 187 11.02 -27.07 10.59
N GLU A 188 11.02 -25.84 11.12
CA GLU A 188 10.92 -25.56 12.56
C GLU A 188 9.58 -26.04 13.12
N ALA A 189 8.49 -25.83 12.39
CA ALA A 189 7.18 -26.34 12.76
C ALA A 189 7.18 -27.88 12.83
N ALA A 190 7.85 -28.55 11.87
CA ALA A 190 7.99 -30.01 11.87
C ALA A 190 8.84 -30.53 13.04
N GLU A 191 9.86 -29.79 13.48
CA GLU A 191 10.68 -30.13 14.65
C GLU A 191 9.97 -29.91 16.00
N GLY A 192 9.03 -28.95 16.06
CA GLY A 192 8.35 -28.57 17.29
C GLY A 192 7.38 -29.60 17.88
N ALA A 193 7.28 -30.82 17.32
CA ALA A 193 6.38 -31.92 17.73
C ALA A 193 4.87 -31.57 17.83
N ARG A 194 4.46 -30.35 17.45
CA ARG A 194 3.08 -29.86 17.56
C ARG A 194 2.32 -29.85 16.24
N VAL A 195 3.01 -29.93 15.11
CA VAL A 195 2.37 -29.91 13.78
C VAL A 195 1.54 -31.16 13.56
N ALA A 196 2.08 -32.34 13.87
CA ALA A 196 1.33 -33.59 13.73
C ALA A 196 0.06 -33.60 14.63
N PRO A 197 0.13 -33.32 15.95
CA PRO A 197 -1.07 -33.20 16.78
C PRO A 197 -2.08 -32.14 16.32
N ALA A 198 -1.60 -30.99 15.83
CA ALA A 198 -2.47 -29.94 15.30
C ALA A 198 -3.17 -30.39 14.01
N PHE A 199 -2.46 -31.08 13.11
CA PHE A 199 -3.05 -31.71 11.93
C PHE A 199 -4.08 -32.78 12.30
N GLY A 200 -3.78 -33.61 13.29
CA GLY A 200 -4.72 -34.61 13.83
C GLY A 200 -6.00 -33.94 14.33
N SER A 201 -5.87 -32.86 15.10
CA SER A 201 -7.01 -32.10 15.64
C SER A 201 -7.87 -31.46 14.55
N VAL A 202 -7.25 -30.95 13.48
CA VAL A 202 -7.98 -30.40 12.33
C VAL A 202 -8.71 -31.50 11.55
N LEU A 203 -8.04 -32.63 11.31
CA LEU A 203 -8.66 -33.78 10.63
C LEU A 203 -9.83 -34.35 11.44
N GLU A 204 -9.69 -34.45 12.76
CA GLU A 204 -10.76 -34.86 13.68
C GLU A 204 -11.94 -33.88 13.62
N ALA A 205 -11.70 -32.56 13.70
CA ALA A 205 -12.77 -31.57 13.59
C ALA A 205 -13.48 -31.60 12.23
N LEU A 206 -12.74 -31.85 11.14
CA LEU A 206 -13.32 -32.04 9.80
C LEU A 206 -14.07 -33.38 9.69
N ALA A 207 -13.61 -34.42 10.39
CA ALA A 207 -14.25 -35.72 10.51
C ALA A 207 -15.61 -35.58 11.22
N GLU A 208 -15.62 -35.01 12.42
CA GLU A 208 -16.80 -34.79 13.26
C GLU A 208 -17.87 -33.93 12.58
N GLN A 209 -17.46 -32.86 11.88
CA GLN A 209 -18.39 -31.96 11.19
C GLN A 209 -18.84 -32.49 9.82
N GLY A 210 -18.40 -33.69 9.40
CA GLY A 210 -18.69 -34.23 8.06
C GLY A 210 -18.05 -33.45 6.90
N ARG A 211 -17.24 -32.42 7.19
CA ARG A 211 -16.63 -31.53 6.19
C ARG A 211 -15.52 -32.21 5.39
N HIS A 212 -14.92 -33.26 5.95
CA HIS A 212 -14.00 -34.14 5.24
C HIS A 212 -14.65 -34.83 4.03
N GLN A 213 -15.98 -34.96 3.97
CA GLN A 213 -16.67 -35.56 2.84
C GLN A 213 -16.45 -34.77 1.54
N ALA A 214 -16.43 -33.43 1.60
CA ALA A 214 -16.15 -32.61 0.43
C ALA A 214 -14.71 -32.79 -0.10
N ILE A 215 -13.76 -33.03 0.81
CA ILE A 215 -12.37 -33.35 0.44
C ILE A 215 -12.30 -34.76 -0.16
N LEU A 216 -13.00 -35.72 0.45
CA LEU A 216 -13.08 -37.09 -0.05
C LEU A 216 -13.71 -37.13 -1.44
N ASP A 217 -14.76 -36.36 -1.68
CA ASP A 217 -15.41 -36.22 -2.99
C ASP A 217 -14.41 -35.69 -4.02
N ALA A 218 -13.74 -34.58 -3.71
CA ALA A 218 -12.72 -34.02 -4.60
C ALA A 218 -11.60 -35.02 -4.91
N LEU A 219 -11.12 -35.77 -3.91
CA LEU A 219 -10.08 -36.78 -4.09
C LEU A 219 -10.55 -37.99 -4.90
N LEU A 220 -11.76 -38.48 -4.68
CA LEU A 220 -12.33 -39.61 -5.43
C LEU A 220 -12.60 -39.22 -6.88
N THR A 221 -13.18 -38.05 -7.12
CA THR A 221 -13.39 -37.51 -8.46
C THR A 221 -12.06 -37.29 -9.18
N GLN A 222 -11.06 -36.70 -8.52
CA GLN A 222 -9.74 -36.53 -9.11
C GLN A 222 -9.04 -37.87 -9.35
N GLY A 223 -9.18 -38.83 -8.43
CA GLY A 223 -8.62 -40.17 -8.56
C GLY A 223 -9.21 -40.93 -9.75
N TYR A 224 -10.52 -40.82 -9.95
CA TYR A 224 -11.21 -41.32 -11.14
C TYR A 224 -10.65 -40.69 -12.42
N HIS A 225 -10.55 -39.35 -12.49
CA HIS A 225 -10.01 -38.66 -13.66
C HIS A 225 -8.55 -39.03 -13.95
N LEU A 226 -7.70 -39.06 -12.91
CA LEU A 226 -6.29 -39.45 -13.06
C LEU A 226 -6.15 -40.89 -13.54
N LEU A 227 -6.97 -41.83 -13.04
CA LEU A 227 -6.95 -43.21 -13.49
C LEU A 227 -7.42 -43.32 -14.95
N GLU A 228 -8.45 -42.58 -15.33
CA GLU A 228 -8.99 -42.52 -16.69
C GLU A 228 -7.97 -41.98 -17.70
N GLU A 229 -7.33 -40.86 -17.37
CA GLU A 229 -6.33 -40.21 -18.22
C GLU A 229 -5.04 -41.02 -18.36
N ASN A 230 -4.72 -41.86 -17.35
CA ASN A 230 -3.47 -42.61 -17.29
C ASN A 230 -3.64 -44.13 -17.45
N LYS A 231 -4.77 -44.60 -17.99
CA LYS A 231 -5.05 -46.05 -18.19
C LYS A 231 -3.92 -46.78 -18.91
N GLU A 232 -3.31 -46.17 -19.92
CA GLU A 232 -2.20 -46.76 -20.69
C GLU A 232 -0.94 -46.96 -19.84
N LEU A 233 -0.58 -45.96 -19.03
CA LEU A 233 0.57 -46.01 -18.14
C LEU A 233 0.38 -47.05 -17.03
N VAL A 234 -0.84 -47.14 -16.49
CA VAL A 234 -1.20 -48.17 -15.50
C VAL A 234 -1.11 -49.56 -16.13
N ARG A 235 -1.62 -49.72 -17.35
CA ARG A 235 -1.54 -50.97 -18.12
C ARG A 235 -0.09 -51.41 -18.36
N GLU A 236 0.79 -50.47 -18.70
CA GLU A 236 2.22 -50.72 -18.89
C GLU A 236 2.90 -51.19 -17.60
N LYS A 237 2.65 -50.50 -16.47
CA LYS A 237 3.21 -50.89 -15.17
C LYS A 237 2.74 -52.26 -14.69
N ILE A 238 1.47 -52.62 -14.92
CA ILE A 238 0.93 -53.94 -14.56
C ILE A 238 1.64 -55.04 -15.36
N ARG A 239 1.90 -54.81 -16.66
CA ARG A 239 2.67 -55.74 -17.49
C ARG A 239 4.13 -55.87 -17.04
N GLY A 240 4.78 -54.74 -16.69
CA GLY A 240 6.19 -54.72 -16.29
C GLY A 240 6.51 -55.43 -14.96
N ARG A 241 5.53 -55.57 -14.05
CA ARG A 241 5.68 -56.27 -12.76
C ARG A 241 5.20 -57.73 -12.77
N SER A 242 4.75 -58.27 -13.90
CA SER A 242 4.04 -59.56 -13.95
C SER A 242 4.91 -60.83 -13.80
N GLY A 243 6.21 -60.74 -13.47
CA GLY A 243 7.09 -61.92 -13.36
C GLY A 243 6.61 -63.03 -12.41
N TRP A 244 5.87 -62.69 -11.35
CA TRP A 244 5.27 -63.66 -10.42
C TRP A 244 3.83 -64.09 -10.80
N LEU A 245 3.10 -63.22 -11.50
CA LEU A 245 1.72 -63.48 -11.97
C LEU A 245 1.67 -64.33 -13.26
N MET A 246 2.74 -64.33 -14.06
CA MET A 246 2.89 -65.13 -15.28
C MET A 246 2.82 -66.65 -15.04
N ARG A 247 2.93 -67.11 -13.78
CA ARG A 247 2.82 -68.54 -13.44
C ARG A 247 1.38 -69.02 -13.21
N PHE A 248 0.41 -68.10 -13.11
CA PHE A 248 -0.99 -68.44 -12.80
C PHE A 248 -2.00 -68.04 -13.87
N VAL A 249 -1.67 -67.14 -14.81
CA VAL A 249 -2.64 -66.67 -15.79
C VAL A 249 -1.99 -66.40 -17.15
N SER A 250 -2.18 -67.33 -18.08
CA SER A 250 -1.94 -67.13 -19.52
C SER A 250 -3.10 -66.35 -20.15
N ALA A 251 -3.37 -65.11 -19.70
CA ALA A 251 -4.42 -64.26 -20.25
C ALA A 251 -3.94 -62.80 -20.38
N ASP A 252 -3.41 -62.57 -21.57
CA ASP A 252 -2.98 -61.35 -22.20
C ASP A 252 -4.08 -60.25 -22.20
N LYS A 253 -3.68 -58.98 -22.04
CA LYS A 253 -4.47 -57.71 -22.10
C LYS A 253 -5.77 -57.61 -21.30
N LYS A 254 -6.71 -58.54 -21.48
CA LYS A 254 -8.06 -58.54 -20.92
C LYS A 254 -8.06 -58.46 -19.40
N VAL A 255 -7.14 -59.13 -18.72
CA VAL A 255 -7.09 -59.10 -17.24
C VAL A 255 -6.74 -57.71 -16.72
N ALA A 256 -5.77 -57.04 -17.33
CA ALA A 256 -5.40 -55.68 -16.94
C ALA A 256 -6.57 -54.71 -17.20
N ASP A 257 -7.25 -54.83 -18.34
CA ASP A 257 -8.40 -53.98 -18.67
C ASP A 257 -9.59 -54.25 -17.73
N THR A 258 -9.85 -55.51 -17.38
CA THR A 258 -10.88 -55.86 -16.40
C THR A 258 -10.58 -55.30 -15.02
N VAL A 259 -9.32 -55.36 -14.56
CA VAL A 259 -8.92 -54.81 -13.27
C VAL A 259 -8.99 -53.29 -13.27
N ILE A 260 -8.46 -52.63 -14.30
CA ILE A 260 -8.50 -51.16 -14.42
C ILE A 260 -9.95 -50.67 -14.45
N ASN A 261 -10.81 -51.30 -15.26
CA ASN A 261 -12.22 -50.93 -15.32
C ASN A 261 -12.92 -51.19 -13.99
N ALA A 262 -12.69 -52.34 -13.34
CA ALA A 262 -13.29 -52.62 -12.04
C ALA A 262 -12.86 -51.62 -10.95
N VAL A 263 -11.59 -51.16 -10.95
CA VAL A 263 -11.12 -50.12 -10.03
C VAL A 263 -11.75 -48.76 -10.37
N ASN A 264 -11.88 -48.44 -11.64
CA ASN A 264 -12.47 -47.19 -12.10
C ASN A 264 -13.98 -47.11 -11.80
N ASP A 265 -14.71 -48.19 -12.05
CA ASP A 265 -16.12 -48.35 -11.72
C ASP A 265 -16.32 -48.24 -10.21
N LEU A 266 -15.46 -48.88 -9.41
CA LEU A 266 -15.49 -48.75 -7.96
C LEU A 266 -15.24 -47.30 -7.50
N LEU A 267 -14.27 -46.59 -8.08
CA LEU A 267 -14.02 -45.18 -7.75
C LEU A 267 -15.25 -44.31 -8.10
N TYR A 268 -15.88 -44.57 -9.24
CA TYR A 268 -17.08 -43.86 -9.67
C TYR A 268 -18.27 -44.13 -8.75
N ASP A 269 -18.50 -45.39 -8.36
CA ASP A 269 -19.59 -45.78 -7.45
C ASP A 269 -19.41 -45.17 -6.06
N VAL A 270 -18.18 -45.16 -5.53
CA VAL A 270 -17.84 -44.54 -4.24
C VAL A 270 -17.95 -43.01 -4.30
N ALA A 271 -17.62 -42.39 -5.44
CA ALA A 271 -17.78 -40.96 -5.63
C ALA A 271 -19.26 -40.55 -5.76
N SER A 272 -20.08 -41.39 -6.39
CA SER A 272 -21.47 -41.08 -6.74
C SER A 272 -22.48 -41.41 -5.64
N ASP A 273 -22.20 -42.38 -4.77
CA ASP A 273 -23.07 -42.74 -3.64
C ASP A 273 -22.47 -42.31 -2.28
N PRO A 274 -22.98 -41.24 -1.65
CA PRO A 274 -22.56 -40.81 -0.32
C PRO A 274 -22.74 -41.86 0.79
N ARG A 275 -23.58 -42.90 0.58
CA ARG A 275 -23.84 -43.98 1.54
C ARG A 275 -23.06 -45.26 1.21
N HIS A 276 -22.13 -45.21 0.26
CA HIS A 276 -21.38 -46.39 -0.15
C HIS A 276 -20.56 -46.97 1.04
N PRO A 277 -20.57 -48.31 1.29
CA PRO A 277 -19.89 -48.92 2.43
C PRO A 277 -18.39 -48.59 2.53
N LEU A 278 -17.70 -48.45 1.40
CA LEU A 278 -16.28 -48.04 1.37
C LEU A 278 -16.04 -46.62 1.86
N ARG A 279 -17.03 -45.70 1.74
CA ARG A 279 -16.90 -44.36 2.32
C ARG A 279 -16.89 -44.42 3.84
N THR A 280 -17.71 -45.29 4.42
CA THR A 280 -17.71 -45.54 5.87
C THR A 280 -16.34 -46.07 6.33
N GLN A 281 -15.76 -47.03 5.61
CA GLN A 281 -14.43 -47.55 5.91
C GLN A 281 -13.33 -46.49 5.74
N LEU A 282 -13.40 -45.66 4.70
CA LEU A 282 -12.46 -44.54 4.50
C LEU A 282 -12.56 -43.53 5.63
N ASN A 283 -13.78 -43.22 6.11
CA ASN A 283 -13.98 -42.35 7.25
C ASN A 283 -13.38 -42.92 8.54
N GLU A 284 -13.55 -44.21 8.78
CA GLU A 284 -12.94 -44.89 9.93
C GLU A 284 -11.41 -44.84 9.85
N ILE A 285 -10.83 -45.06 8.67
CA ILE A 285 -9.38 -44.96 8.43
C ILE A 285 -8.89 -43.54 8.70
N VAL A 286 -9.56 -42.52 8.16
CA VAL A 286 -9.19 -41.10 8.34
C VAL A 286 -9.31 -40.69 9.80
N SER A 287 -10.39 -41.09 10.48
CA SER A 287 -10.62 -40.78 11.90
C SER A 287 -9.58 -41.46 12.79
N LYS A 288 -9.27 -42.73 12.51
CA LYS A 288 -8.21 -43.47 13.19
C LYS A 288 -6.85 -42.81 12.98
N PHE A 289 -6.52 -42.46 11.73
CA PHE A 289 -5.27 -41.77 11.42
C PHE A 289 -5.18 -40.40 12.11
N ALA A 290 -6.28 -39.64 12.20
CA ALA A 290 -6.32 -38.37 12.91
C ALA A 290 -6.04 -38.53 14.41
N ASN A 291 -6.65 -39.54 15.04
CA ASN A 291 -6.41 -39.89 16.44
C ASN A 291 -4.97 -40.37 16.68
N ASP A 292 -4.48 -41.29 15.84
CA ASP A 292 -3.11 -41.80 15.92
C ASP A 292 -2.11 -40.64 15.74
N LEU A 293 -2.36 -39.69 14.83
CA LEU A 293 -1.51 -38.52 14.64
C LEU A 293 -1.50 -37.56 15.85
N ARG A 294 -2.56 -37.56 16.67
CA ARG A 294 -2.67 -36.76 17.90
C ARG A 294 -2.03 -37.45 19.11
N ASP A 295 -2.17 -38.76 19.21
CA ASP A 295 -1.90 -39.50 20.45
C ASP A 295 -0.66 -40.42 20.35
N ASP A 296 -0.18 -40.77 19.14
CA ASP A 296 0.99 -41.64 18.91
C ASP A 296 2.28 -40.84 18.65
N PRO A 297 3.25 -40.83 19.59
CA PRO A 297 4.52 -40.13 19.42
C PRO A 297 5.40 -40.68 18.29
N GLU A 298 5.32 -41.98 17.97
CA GLU A 298 6.12 -42.57 16.88
C GLU A 298 5.61 -42.09 15.52
N LEU A 299 4.28 -42.08 15.34
CA LEU A 299 3.66 -41.60 14.12
C LEU A 299 3.88 -40.08 13.93
N GLN A 300 3.84 -39.31 15.01
CA GLN A 300 4.20 -37.88 14.99
C GLN A 300 5.65 -37.67 14.56
N ALA A 301 6.60 -38.45 15.10
CA ALA A 301 7.99 -38.37 14.72
C ALA A 301 8.22 -38.74 13.24
N ARG A 302 7.54 -39.77 12.73
CA ARG A 302 7.59 -40.15 11.31
C ARG A 302 7.05 -39.04 10.41
N VAL A 303 5.88 -38.50 10.70
CA VAL A 303 5.29 -37.41 9.91
C VAL A 303 6.16 -36.16 9.98
N GLY A 304 6.69 -35.81 11.15
CA GLY A 304 7.66 -34.72 11.30
C GLY A 304 8.91 -34.92 10.44
N SER A 305 9.45 -36.15 10.38
CA SER A 305 10.62 -36.46 9.55
C SER A 305 10.32 -36.30 8.06
N TRP A 306 9.14 -36.71 7.60
CA TRP A 306 8.72 -36.55 6.20
C TRP A 306 8.52 -35.10 5.83
N ILE A 307 7.90 -34.29 6.70
CA ILE A 307 7.74 -32.86 6.47
C ILE A 307 9.11 -32.18 6.41
N LYS A 308 10.04 -32.55 7.30
CA LYS A 308 11.41 -32.01 7.28
C LYS A 308 12.14 -32.38 6.00
N GLU A 309 12.06 -33.64 5.57
CA GLU A 309 12.70 -34.11 4.34
C GLU A 309 12.10 -33.43 3.10
N ALA A 310 10.78 -33.26 3.06
CA ALA A 310 10.09 -32.52 2.01
C ALA A 310 10.48 -31.03 1.99
N ALA A 311 10.56 -30.37 3.15
CA ALA A 311 10.92 -28.95 3.26
C ALA A 311 12.34 -28.64 2.76
N VAL A 312 13.26 -29.61 2.86
CA VAL A 312 14.63 -29.52 2.37
C VAL A 312 14.74 -29.89 0.89
N HIS A 313 13.73 -30.56 0.33
CA HIS A 313 13.78 -31.01 -1.07
C HIS A 313 13.77 -29.81 -2.04
N PRO A 314 14.69 -29.73 -3.02
CA PRO A 314 14.82 -28.58 -3.92
C PRO A 314 13.55 -28.24 -4.71
N SER A 315 12.76 -29.27 -5.09
CA SER A 315 11.50 -29.05 -5.81
C SER A 315 10.45 -28.34 -4.97
N VAL A 316 10.47 -28.50 -3.64
CA VAL A 316 9.55 -27.79 -2.74
C VAL A 316 9.94 -26.32 -2.65
N GLY A 317 11.25 -26.03 -2.63
CA GLY A 317 11.74 -24.65 -2.73
C GLY A 317 11.27 -23.95 -4.01
N GLN A 318 11.43 -24.60 -5.17
CA GLN A 318 10.96 -24.05 -6.44
C GLN A 318 9.44 -23.87 -6.48
N ALA A 319 8.68 -24.82 -5.93
CA ALA A 319 7.23 -24.72 -5.86
C ALA A 319 6.75 -23.56 -4.95
N VAL A 320 7.40 -23.37 -3.80
CA VAL A 320 7.10 -22.27 -2.88
C VAL A 320 7.45 -20.92 -3.50
N GLU A 321 8.60 -20.83 -4.18
CA GLU A 321 9.02 -19.62 -4.89
C GLU A 321 8.04 -19.27 -6.02
N ALA A 322 7.67 -20.25 -6.84
CA ALA A 322 6.67 -20.07 -7.90
C ALA A 322 5.31 -19.63 -7.33
N GLY A 323 4.84 -20.29 -6.26
CA GLY A 323 3.58 -19.94 -5.60
C GLY A 323 3.60 -18.54 -4.99
N TRP A 324 4.72 -18.13 -4.40
CA TRP A 324 4.90 -16.77 -3.89
C TRP A 324 4.90 -15.73 -5.01
N SER A 325 5.58 -16.00 -6.12
CA SER A 325 5.58 -15.11 -7.30
C SER A 325 4.17 -14.95 -7.89
N GLU A 326 3.43 -16.04 -8.02
CA GLU A 326 2.04 -16.02 -8.49
C GLU A 326 1.13 -15.25 -7.53
N PHE A 327 1.31 -15.43 -6.21
CA PHE A 327 0.62 -14.65 -5.19
C PHE A 327 0.92 -13.15 -5.31
N LYS A 328 2.17 -12.74 -5.47
CA LYS A 328 2.53 -11.33 -5.68
C LYS A 328 1.82 -10.76 -6.91
N VAL A 329 1.78 -11.50 -8.01
CA VAL A 329 1.08 -11.07 -9.23
C VAL A 329 -0.42 -10.92 -8.99
N ALA A 330 -1.05 -11.90 -8.35
CA ALA A 330 -2.47 -11.86 -8.02
C ALA A 330 -2.80 -10.69 -7.07
N LEU A 331 -1.98 -10.46 -6.04
CA LEU A 331 -2.18 -9.39 -5.08
C LEU A 331 -1.98 -8.01 -5.71
N ARG A 332 -0.97 -7.83 -6.58
CA ARG A 332 -0.79 -6.58 -7.34
C ARG A 332 -1.99 -6.29 -8.23
N ARG A 333 -2.52 -7.32 -8.92
CA ARG A 333 -3.72 -7.19 -9.74
C ARG A 333 -4.92 -6.75 -8.92
N ASP A 334 -5.10 -7.32 -7.73
CA ASP A 334 -6.18 -6.93 -6.82
C ASP A 334 -6.01 -5.47 -6.33
N CYS A 335 -4.79 -5.05 -5.97
CA CYS A 335 -4.50 -3.70 -5.52
C CYS A 335 -4.74 -2.63 -6.60
N ALA A 336 -4.46 -2.98 -7.87
CA ALA A 336 -4.68 -2.10 -9.02
C ALA A 336 -6.16 -1.99 -9.41
N SER A 337 -6.99 -2.96 -9.01
CA SER A 337 -8.42 -2.97 -9.32
C SER A 337 -9.17 -1.91 -8.51
N PRO A 338 -10.06 -1.11 -9.12
CA PRO A 338 -10.96 -0.20 -8.40
C PRO A 338 -11.83 -0.92 -7.35
N ASP A 339 -12.25 -2.14 -7.67
CA ASP A 339 -13.12 -3.00 -6.84
C ASP A 339 -12.37 -4.21 -6.26
N GLY A 340 -11.08 -4.04 -5.94
CA GLY A 340 -10.25 -5.10 -5.34
C GLY A 340 -10.83 -5.66 -4.04
N LYS A 341 -10.66 -6.96 -3.81
CA LYS A 341 -11.11 -7.66 -2.60
C LYS A 341 -10.34 -7.19 -1.36
N LEU A 342 -9.05 -6.89 -1.48
CA LEU A 342 -8.24 -6.39 -0.38
C LEU A 342 -8.73 -5.04 0.09
N ARG A 343 -9.08 -4.14 -0.84
CA ARG A 343 -9.62 -2.81 -0.53
C ARG A 343 -10.93 -2.91 0.23
N SER A 344 -11.88 -3.69 -0.30
CA SER A 344 -13.19 -3.86 0.35
C SER A 344 -13.09 -4.55 1.70
N TRP A 345 -12.23 -5.55 1.84
CA TRP A 345 -11.93 -6.19 3.12
C TRP A 345 -11.32 -5.20 4.13
N LEU A 346 -10.33 -4.39 3.72
CA LEU A 346 -9.71 -3.37 4.56
C LEU A 346 -10.71 -2.29 4.99
N GLU A 347 -11.53 -1.78 4.07
CA GLU A 347 -12.59 -0.81 4.38
C GLU A 347 -13.53 -1.38 5.46
N GLY A 348 -13.99 -2.63 5.30
CA GLY A 348 -14.83 -3.31 6.28
C GLY A 348 -14.12 -3.53 7.62
N ALA A 349 -12.86 -3.95 7.60
CA ALA A 349 -12.05 -4.17 8.80
C ALA A 349 -11.83 -2.88 9.59
N LEU A 350 -11.46 -1.78 8.93
CA LEU A 350 -11.25 -0.47 9.55
C LEU A 350 -12.55 0.08 10.13
N THR A 351 -13.66 -0.03 9.39
CA THR A 351 -14.98 0.41 9.85
C THR A 351 -15.43 -0.38 11.07
N ASN A 352 -15.27 -1.70 11.05
CA ASN A 352 -15.61 -2.58 12.17
C ASN A 352 -14.71 -2.32 13.38
N LEU A 353 -13.42 -2.05 13.17
CA LEU A 353 -12.49 -1.67 14.23
C LEU A 353 -12.95 -0.37 14.90
N GLY A 354 -13.24 0.67 14.11
CA GLY A 354 -13.76 1.95 14.63
C GLY A 354 -15.05 1.76 15.43
N ALA A 355 -16.00 1.00 14.89
CA ALA A 355 -17.25 0.69 15.58
C ALA A 355 -17.03 -0.12 16.87
N GLY A 356 -16.10 -1.08 16.88
CA GLY A 356 -15.72 -1.86 18.06
C GLY A 356 -15.09 -1.01 19.16
N LEU A 357 -14.17 -0.11 18.79
CA LEU A 357 -13.54 0.84 19.72
C LEU A 357 -14.55 1.81 20.37
N LEU A 358 -15.63 2.15 19.66
CA LEU A 358 -16.71 2.96 20.23
C LEU A 358 -17.55 2.17 21.25
N ARG A 359 -17.73 0.86 21.05
CA ARG A 359 -18.52 -0.02 21.93
C ARG A 359 -17.79 -0.40 23.21
N GLU A 360 -16.47 -0.51 23.20
CA GLU A 360 -15.66 -0.98 24.33
C GLU A 360 -14.83 0.15 24.98
N PRO A 361 -15.34 0.78 26.06
CA PRO A 361 -14.66 1.91 26.70
C PRO A 361 -13.29 1.53 27.31
N SER A 362 -13.14 0.31 27.81
CA SER A 362 -11.89 -0.17 28.42
C SER A 362 -10.74 -0.20 27.40
N VAL A 363 -11.01 -0.76 26.21
CA VAL A 363 -10.06 -0.79 25.08
C VAL A 363 -9.74 0.62 24.62
N ARG A 364 -10.75 1.49 24.53
CA ARG A 364 -10.56 2.90 24.13
C ARG A 364 -9.66 3.65 25.10
N MET A 365 -9.86 3.49 26.41
CA MET A 365 -9.02 4.14 27.42
C MET A 365 -7.56 3.65 27.36
N ALA A 366 -7.35 2.34 27.19
CA ALA A 366 -6.01 1.77 27.04
C ALA A 366 -5.32 2.29 25.77
N LEU A 367 -6.05 2.36 24.65
CA LEU A 367 -5.54 2.93 23.40
C LEU A 367 -5.22 4.42 23.56
N ASN A 368 -6.05 5.18 24.29
CA ASN A 368 -5.86 6.63 24.44
C ASN A 368 -4.61 6.95 25.24
N ALA A 369 -4.36 6.19 26.31
CA ALA A 369 -3.12 6.26 27.06
C ALA A 369 -1.91 5.96 26.18
N ARG A 370 -2.00 4.92 25.33
CA ARG A 370 -0.91 4.55 24.42
C ARG A 370 -0.67 5.61 23.34
N LEU A 371 -1.71 6.12 22.69
CA LEU A 371 -1.60 7.18 21.67
C LEU A 371 -0.97 8.45 22.25
N ARG A 372 -1.37 8.85 23.45
CA ARG A 372 -0.74 9.98 24.15
C ARG A 372 0.75 9.74 24.38
N SER A 373 1.12 8.57 24.88
CA SER A 373 2.53 8.23 25.11
C SER A 373 3.35 8.25 23.82
N LEU A 374 2.80 7.71 22.72
CA LEU A 374 3.47 7.68 21.43
C LEU A 374 3.65 9.07 20.82
N LEU A 375 2.65 9.96 20.97
CA LEU A 375 2.77 11.34 20.51
C LEU A 375 3.85 12.10 21.25
N VAL A 376 3.99 11.88 22.57
CA VAL A 376 5.08 12.47 23.36
C VAL A 376 6.42 11.90 22.95
N GLU A 377 6.53 10.58 22.77
CA GLU A 377 7.78 9.93 22.34
C GLU A 377 8.22 10.39 20.93
N LEU A 378 7.28 10.53 19.99
CA LEU A 378 7.57 11.04 18.65
C LEU A 378 7.97 12.52 18.68
N ALA A 379 7.31 13.31 19.53
CA ALA A 379 7.65 14.70 19.77
C ALA A 379 9.07 14.83 20.35
N ASP A 380 9.47 13.97 21.29
CA ASP A 380 10.82 13.99 21.85
C ASP A 380 11.90 13.48 20.89
N ARG A 381 11.54 12.59 19.95
CA ARG A 381 12.49 12.01 18.97
C ARG A 381 12.74 12.93 17.76
N HIS A 382 11.74 13.71 17.38
CA HIS A 382 11.75 14.47 16.12
C HIS A 382 11.49 15.98 16.30
N GLY A 383 11.06 16.41 17.48
CA GLY A 383 11.03 17.81 17.92
C GLY A 383 12.33 18.17 18.62
#